data_AF-A0A0F8XTX2-F1
#
_entry.id   AF-A0A0F8XTX2-F1
#
_cell.length_a   1.000
_cell.length_b   1.000
_cell.length_c   1.000
_cell.angle_alpha   90.00
_cell.angle_beta   90.00
_cell.angle_gamma   90.00
#
_symmetry.space_group_name_H-M   'P 1'
#
loop_
_entity.id
_entity.type
_entity.pdbx_description
1 polymer ?
#
loop_
_entity_poly.entity_id
_entity_poly.type
_entity_poly.pdbx_seq_one_letter_code
_entity_poly.pdbx_strand_id
1 'polypeptide(L)'
;MSIHIKVNTLDEIFVNVFDGLVDGHYMDIQIRPSVFTYNNMYLSKTCNYKLDMGMVGLTPTRWPRLINDYVDRNKLAAWFPKLKALNRGREMLFAFNEVKPVVREKMSNYNYGACLLGITYRAYPPKVTLFSRATNWAQIGALDLGLAGSFAWHIADYMGNITRDEIEFAWLNSNTYLMAITTLPFLVSHGRLLEVLDGDFPISRDTRTS
;
A
#
# COMPACT_ATOMS: atom_id res chain seq x y z
N MET A 1 -3.03 3.95 17.19
CA MET A 1 -3.08 5.24 16.47
C MET A 1 -3.66 4.99 15.09
N SER A 2 -4.47 5.92 14.57
CA SER A 2 -5.03 5.85 13.21
C SER A 2 -4.52 7.02 12.37
N ILE A 3 -4.15 6.76 11.12
CA ILE A 3 -3.71 7.78 10.15
C ILE A 3 -4.85 8.03 9.17
N HIS A 4 -5.42 9.22 9.23
CA HIS A 4 -6.45 9.69 8.30
C HIS A 4 -5.91 10.87 7.52
N ILE A 5 -5.63 10.68 6.23
CA ILE A 5 -5.09 11.74 5.36
C ILE A 5 -5.93 11.91 4.10
N LYS A 6 -5.95 13.13 3.59
CA LYS A 6 -6.58 13.49 2.32
C LYS A 6 -5.62 14.34 1.50
N VAL A 7 -5.28 13.85 0.33
CA VAL A 7 -4.28 14.43 -0.57
C VAL A 7 -4.81 14.51 -2.00
N ASN A 8 -4.02 14.99 -2.97
CA ASN A 8 -4.45 15.17 -4.35
C ASN A 8 -4.16 13.97 -5.26
N THR A 9 -3.04 13.27 -5.03
CA THR A 9 -2.58 12.12 -5.83
C THR A 9 -2.32 10.89 -4.96
N LEU A 10 -2.07 9.73 -5.58
CA LEU A 10 -1.70 8.51 -4.84
C LEU A 10 -0.26 8.59 -4.32
N ASP A 11 0.63 9.27 -5.04
CA ASP A 11 2.02 9.44 -4.64
C ASP A 11 2.13 10.24 -3.34
N GLU A 12 1.30 11.28 -3.20
CA GLU A 12 1.21 12.07 -1.98
C GLU A 12 0.77 11.22 -0.77
N ILE A 13 -0.05 10.17 -0.95
CA ILE A 13 -0.40 9.26 0.14
C ILE A 13 0.87 8.57 0.63
N PHE A 14 1.65 7.99 -0.29
CA PHE A 14 2.85 7.25 0.04
C PHE A 14 3.83 8.08 0.86
N VAL A 15 4.19 9.26 0.34
CA VAL A 15 5.16 10.17 0.94
C VAL A 15 4.69 10.67 2.30
N ASN A 16 3.47 11.23 2.41
CA ASN A 16 2.97 11.80 3.66
C ASN A 16 2.87 10.76 4.80
N VAL A 17 2.43 9.54 4.50
CA VAL A 17 2.35 8.48 5.51
C VAL A 17 3.74 7.97 5.86
N PHE A 18 4.64 7.85 4.89
CA PHE A 18 6.01 7.41 5.17
C PHE A 18 6.72 8.43 6.08
N ASP A 19 6.73 9.69 5.68
CA ASP A 19 7.33 10.78 6.45
C ASP A 19 6.68 10.89 7.83
N GLY A 20 5.35 10.85 7.92
CA GLY A 20 4.66 10.89 9.22
C GLY A 20 4.99 9.70 10.14
N LEU A 21 5.28 8.52 9.60
CA LEU A 21 5.69 7.35 10.38
C LEU A 21 7.17 7.41 10.80
N VAL A 22 8.04 8.02 9.99
CA VAL A 22 9.47 8.20 10.28
C VAL A 22 9.70 9.38 11.23
N ASP A 23 9.17 10.56 10.87
CA ASP A 23 9.43 11.84 11.55
C ASP A 23 8.64 12.00 12.84
N GLY A 24 7.53 11.27 12.98
CA GLY A 24 6.67 11.33 14.16
C GLY A 24 7.26 10.74 15.45
N HIS A 25 8.56 10.47 15.51
CA HIS A 25 9.28 9.84 16.63
C HIS A 25 8.75 8.45 17.04
N TYR A 26 8.06 7.75 16.14
CA TYR A 26 7.43 6.46 16.49
C TYR A 26 8.38 5.27 16.34
N MET A 27 9.40 5.39 15.48
CA MET A 27 10.39 4.35 15.20
C MET A 27 11.60 4.51 16.13
N ASP A 28 11.55 3.84 17.27
CA ASP A 28 12.79 3.52 17.99
C ASP A 28 13.41 2.28 17.33
N ILE A 29 14.34 2.46 16.37
CA ILE A 29 14.99 1.35 15.67
C ILE A 29 15.80 0.43 16.59
N GLN A 30 16.03 0.80 17.86
CA GLN A 30 16.74 0.01 18.87
C GLN A 30 15.79 -0.83 19.73
N ILE A 31 14.66 -0.28 20.20
CA ILE A 31 13.71 -0.95 21.12
C ILE A 31 12.45 -1.46 20.39
N ARG A 32 11.97 -0.72 19.39
CA ARG A 32 10.77 -1.06 18.60
C ARG A 32 11.14 -1.12 17.12
N PRO A 33 11.55 -2.29 16.61
CA PRO A 33 11.93 -2.45 15.20
C PRO A 33 10.76 -2.23 14.23
N SER A 34 9.58 -1.89 14.74
CA SER A 34 8.38 -1.64 13.96
C SER A 34 7.42 -0.65 14.62
N VAL A 35 6.77 0.16 13.78
CA VAL A 35 5.63 1.01 14.14
C VAL A 35 4.37 0.42 13.54
N PHE A 36 3.28 0.44 14.31
CA PHE A 36 1.97 -0.01 13.88
C PHE A 36 0.93 1.10 14.05
N THR A 37 0.08 1.25 13.04
CA THR A 37 -1.12 2.08 13.07
C THR A 37 -2.31 1.26 12.59
N TYR A 38 -3.49 1.54 13.13
CA TYR A 38 -4.68 0.71 12.93
C TYR A 38 -5.85 1.57 12.48
N ASN A 39 -6.79 0.97 11.74
CA ASN A 39 -7.99 1.64 11.23
C ASN A 39 -7.66 2.92 10.44
N ASN A 40 -6.71 2.79 9.53
CA ASN A 40 -6.22 3.87 8.69
C ASN A 40 -7.14 4.12 7.51
N MET A 41 -7.23 5.38 7.10
CA MET A 41 -8.00 5.81 5.94
C MET A 41 -7.17 6.79 5.12
N TYR A 42 -6.88 6.42 3.88
CA TYR A 42 -6.12 7.26 2.96
C TYR A 42 -7.03 7.70 1.82
N LEU A 43 -7.15 9.00 1.61
CA LEU A 43 -8.04 9.57 0.60
C LEU A 43 -7.21 10.35 -0.42
N SER A 44 -7.56 10.21 -1.70
CA SER A 44 -7.00 11.06 -2.75
C SER A 44 -8.10 11.58 -3.67
N LYS A 45 -7.92 12.80 -4.18
CA LYS A 45 -8.83 13.39 -5.18
C LYS A 45 -8.77 12.67 -6.53
N THR A 46 -7.64 12.06 -6.85
CA THR A 46 -7.41 11.39 -8.14
C THR A 46 -6.74 10.05 -7.93
N CYS A 47 -6.83 9.15 -8.91
CA CYS A 47 -6.08 7.90 -8.94
C CYS A 47 -4.76 8.02 -9.72
N ASN A 48 -4.19 9.23 -9.80
CA ASN A 48 -2.88 9.43 -10.42
C ASN A 48 -1.77 8.86 -9.56
N TYR A 49 -0.94 8.04 -10.18
CA TYR A 49 0.23 7.41 -9.59
C TYR A 49 1.41 7.55 -10.56
N LYS A 50 2.49 8.16 -10.08
CA LYS A 50 3.73 8.43 -10.81
C LYS A 50 4.98 8.02 -10.05
N LEU A 51 4.84 7.53 -8.82
CA LEU A 51 5.96 7.09 -7.99
C LEU A 51 6.72 5.95 -8.66
N ASP A 52 8.04 6.11 -8.78
CA ASP A 52 8.92 5.06 -9.29
C ASP A 52 9.03 3.94 -8.26
N MET A 53 8.54 2.75 -8.64
CA MET A 53 8.59 1.55 -7.83
C MET A 53 10.03 1.07 -7.54
N GLY A 54 11.03 1.49 -8.33
CA GLY A 54 12.44 1.24 -8.03
C GLY A 54 12.88 1.86 -6.70
N MET A 55 12.26 2.97 -6.27
CA MET A 55 12.64 3.71 -5.07
C MET A 55 12.33 2.98 -3.76
N VAL A 56 11.38 2.03 -3.78
CA VAL A 56 11.05 1.18 -2.62
C VAL A 56 11.78 -0.18 -2.67
N GLY A 57 12.83 -0.30 -3.48
CA GLY A 57 13.65 -1.50 -3.58
C GLY A 57 12.93 -2.69 -4.23
N LEU A 58 11.96 -2.43 -5.10
CA LEU A 58 11.23 -3.49 -5.79
C LEU A 58 12.05 -4.07 -6.93
N THR A 59 12.20 -5.38 -6.93
CA THR A 59 12.75 -6.11 -8.07
C THR A 59 11.73 -6.15 -9.22
N PRO A 60 12.15 -6.09 -10.50
CA PRO A 60 11.25 -6.18 -11.66
C PRO A 60 10.33 -7.41 -11.67
N THR A 61 10.74 -8.50 -11.00
CA THR A 61 9.98 -9.76 -10.93
C THR A 61 8.84 -9.76 -9.90
N ARG A 62 8.77 -8.76 -9.02
CA ARG A 62 7.81 -8.73 -7.90
C ARG A 62 6.42 -8.25 -8.34
N TRP A 63 6.36 -7.30 -9.27
CA TRP A 63 5.09 -6.79 -9.81
C TRP A 63 4.30 -7.87 -10.57
N PRO A 64 4.85 -8.58 -11.57
CA PRO A 64 4.11 -9.64 -12.28
C PRO A 64 3.64 -10.75 -11.35
N ARG A 65 4.44 -11.09 -10.34
CA ARG A 65 4.07 -12.09 -9.33
C ARG A 65 2.87 -11.65 -8.51
N LEU A 66 2.90 -10.43 -7.98
CA LEU A 66 1.80 -9.86 -7.20
C LEU A 66 0.49 -9.87 -7.99
N ILE A 67 0.53 -9.44 -9.26
CA ILE A 67 -0.65 -9.47 -10.13
C ILE A 67 -1.17 -10.89 -10.30
N ASN A 68 -0.31 -11.86 -10.62
CA ASN A 68 -0.75 -13.24 -10.83
C ASN A 68 -1.26 -13.91 -9.55
N ASP A 69 -0.72 -13.55 -8.38
CA ASP A 69 -1.13 -14.12 -7.09
C ASP A 69 -2.50 -13.59 -6.66
N TYR A 70 -2.75 -12.28 -6.79
CA TYR A 70 -3.97 -11.64 -6.27
C TYR A 70 -5.10 -11.47 -7.30
N VAL A 71 -4.78 -11.35 -8.59
CA VAL A 71 -5.76 -10.99 -9.64
C VAL A 71 -6.06 -12.21 -10.52
N ASP A 72 -7.20 -12.84 -10.27
CA ASP A 72 -7.71 -13.90 -11.14
C ASP A 72 -8.23 -13.32 -12.47
N ARG A 73 -7.67 -13.82 -13.58
CA ARG A 73 -8.00 -13.35 -14.93
C ARG A 73 -9.46 -13.60 -15.32
N ASN A 74 -10.03 -14.74 -14.92
CA ASN A 74 -11.40 -15.09 -15.23
C ASN A 74 -12.37 -14.22 -14.43
N LYS A 75 -12.07 -13.98 -13.14
CA LYS A 75 -12.84 -13.03 -12.33
C LYS A 75 -12.76 -11.62 -12.92
N LEU A 76 -11.60 -11.21 -13.39
CA LEU A 76 -11.39 -9.87 -13.96
C LEU A 76 -12.21 -9.70 -15.24
N ALA A 77 -12.16 -10.69 -16.14
CA ALA A 77 -12.95 -10.73 -17.37
C ALA A 77 -14.46 -10.68 -17.11
N ALA A 78 -14.93 -11.30 -16.02
CA ALA A 78 -16.34 -11.26 -15.62
C ALA A 78 -16.72 -9.96 -14.87
N TRP A 79 -15.76 -9.24 -14.31
CA TRP A 79 -15.99 -8.04 -13.50
C TRP A 79 -16.15 -6.78 -14.37
N PHE A 80 -15.25 -6.56 -15.34
CA PHE A 80 -15.28 -5.37 -16.20
C PHE A 80 -16.62 -5.11 -16.90
N PRO A 81 -17.27 -6.10 -17.55
CA PRO A 81 -18.55 -5.88 -18.21
C PRO A 81 -19.65 -5.36 -17.28
N LYS A 82 -19.58 -5.73 -16.00
CA LYS A 82 -20.56 -5.31 -15.00
C LYS A 82 -20.40 -3.86 -14.57
N LEU A 83 -19.21 -3.26 -14.75
CA LEU A 83 -18.96 -1.87 -14.39
C LEU A 83 -19.78 -0.89 -15.24
N LYS A 84 -19.98 -1.20 -16.53
CA LYS A 84 -20.82 -0.39 -17.43
C LYS A 84 -22.31 -0.43 -17.05
N ALA A 85 -22.74 -1.49 -16.38
CA ALA A 85 -24.11 -1.66 -15.92
C ALA A 85 -24.34 -1.07 -14.50
N LEU A 86 -23.34 -0.42 -13.89
CA LEU A 86 -23.48 0.14 -12.55
C LEU A 86 -24.39 1.36 -12.54
N ASN A 87 -25.50 1.24 -11.82
CA ASN A 87 -26.38 2.37 -11.51
C ASN A 87 -25.74 3.33 -10.50
N ARG A 88 -26.22 4.57 -10.48
CA ARG A 88 -25.82 5.62 -9.54
C ARG A 88 -25.87 5.13 -8.08
N GLY A 89 -24.83 5.40 -7.32
CA GLY A 89 -24.74 5.07 -5.89
C GLY A 89 -24.43 3.60 -5.58
N ARG A 90 -24.27 2.72 -6.58
CA ARG A 90 -23.82 1.34 -6.37
C ARG A 90 -22.32 1.21 -6.58
N GLU A 91 -21.72 0.30 -5.82
CA GLU A 91 -20.32 -0.08 -5.96
C GLU A 91 -20.23 -1.56 -6.30
N MET A 92 -19.19 -1.94 -7.04
CA MET A 92 -18.90 -3.35 -7.32
C MET A 92 -17.54 -3.74 -6.78
N LEU A 93 -17.52 -4.78 -5.94
CA LEU A 93 -16.30 -5.36 -5.40
C LEU A 93 -15.67 -6.34 -6.40
N PHE A 94 -14.37 -6.17 -6.63
CA PHE A 94 -13.46 -7.21 -7.10
C PHE A 94 -12.71 -7.76 -5.89
N ALA A 95 -13.05 -8.98 -5.48
CA ALA A 95 -12.35 -9.66 -4.40
C ALA A 95 -11.03 -10.24 -4.92
N PHE A 96 -9.92 -9.91 -4.24
CA PHE A 96 -8.63 -10.51 -4.57
C PHE A 96 -8.58 -11.99 -4.14
N ASN A 97 -7.67 -12.73 -4.75
CA ASN A 97 -7.39 -14.10 -4.33
C ASN A 97 -6.72 -14.12 -2.96
N GLU A 98 -7.00 -15.18 -2.20
CA GLU A 98 -6.22 -15.48 -1.01
C GLU A 98 -4.86 -16.06 -1.43
N VAL A 99 -3.80 -15.33 -1.13
CA VAL A 99 -2.43 -15.78 -1.41
C VAL A 99 -1.96 -16.66 -0.26
N LYS A 100 -1.76 -17.95 -0.56
CA LYS A 100 -1.25 -18.90 0.43
C LYS A 100 0.22 -18.59 0.74
N PRO A 101 0.63 -18.59 2.02
CA PRO A 101 2.02 -18.39 2.38
C PRO A 101 2.88 -19.53 1.78
N VAL A 102 3.97 -19.16 1.11
CA VAL A 102 4.97 -20.11 0.61
C VAL A 102 5.86 -20.52 1.78
N VAL A 103 5.36 -21.41 2.65
CA VAL A 103 6.13 -21.89 3.81
C VAL A 103 7.02 -23.06 3.36
N ARG A 104 8.34 -22.83 3.32
CA ARG A 104 9.33 -23.92 3.35
C ARG A 104 9.50 -24.33 4.82
N GLU A 105 8.81 -25.41 5.19
CA GLU A 105 8.91 -26.15 6.46
C GLU A 105 8.49 -25.44 7.77
N LYS A 106 7.61 -26.13 8.51
CA LYS A 106 7.42 -26.17 9.99
C LYS A 106 7.49 -24.90 10.86
N MET A 107 7.38 -23.69 10.32
CA MET A 107 7.03 -22.52 11.14
C MET A 107 5.51 -22.39 11.26
N SER A 108 5.02 -22.91 12.39
CA SER A 108 3.72 -22.72 13.04
C SER A 108 2.71 -21.75 12.42
N ASN A 109 1.54 -22.28 12.05
CA ASN A 109 0.17 -21.83 12.38
C ASN A 109 -0.27 -20.37 12.19
N TYR A 110 0.56 -19.48 11.67
CA TYR A 110 0.11 -18.12 11.38
C TYR A 110 -0.59 -18.08 10.03
N ASN A 111 -1.89 -18.40 10.06
CA ASN A 111 -2.85 -18.11 8.99
C ASN A 111 -3.08 -16.59 8.91
N TYR A 112 -2.05 -15.85 8.51
CA TYR A 112 -2.22 -14.48 8.09
C TYR A 112 -2.93 -14.55 6.73
N GLY A 113 -4.26 -14.55 6.73
CA GLY A 113 -5.07 -14.47 5.52
C GLY A 113 -4.70 -13.26 4.65
N ALA A 114 -5.35 -13.11 3.50
CA ALA A 114 -4.98 -12.11 2.48
C ALA A 114 -4.70 -10.71 3.05
N CYS A 115 -3.55 -10.12 2.72
CA CYS A 115 -3.19 -8.76 3.12
C CYS A 115 -4.01 -7.72 2.35
N LEU A 116 -4.22 -7.96 1.05
CA LEU A 116 -5.17 -7.24 0.20
C LEU A 116 -6.48 -8.03 0.12
N LEU A 117 -7.61 -7.38 0.39
CA LEU A 117 -8.92 -8.02 0.45
C LEU A 117 -9.71 -7.85 -0.86
N GLY A 118 -9.69 -6.64 -1.39
CA GLY A 118 -10.37 -6.34 -2.64
C GLY A 118 -10.33 -4.87 -3.00
N ILE A 119 -10.91 -4.56 -4.15
CA ILE A 119 -11.03 -3.21 -4.68
C ILE A 119 -12.45 -3.01 -5.19
N THR A 120 -13.09 -1.90 -4.85
CA THR A 120 -14.40 -1.53 -5.40
C THR A 120 -14.28 -0.42 -6.42
N TYR A 121 -15.25 -0.37 -7.32
CA TYR A 121 -15.51 0.78 -8.17
C TYR A 121 -16.96 1.24 -8.01
N ARG A 122 -17.14 2.55 -7.85
CA ARG A 122 -18.41 3.28 -7.90
C ARG A 122 -18.42 4.19 -9.11
N ALA A 123 -19.49 4.18 -9.91
CA ALA A 123 -19.55 4.97 -11.13
C ALA A 123 -19.90 6.47 -10.91
N TYR A 124 -20.63 6.82 -9.84
CA TYR A 124 -21.07 8.20 -9.61
C TYR A 124 -21.11 8.60 -8.12
N PRO A 125 -20.28 9.57 -7.67
CA PRO A 125 -19.10 10.05 -8.39
C PRO A 125 -18.07 8.91 -8.57
N PRO A 126 -17.29 8.91 -9.67
CA PRO A 126 -16.30 7.87 -9.94
C PRO A 126 -15.33 7.73 -8.77
N LYS A 127 -15.25 6.53 -8.20
CA LYS A 127 -14.38 6.27 -7.06
C LYS A 127 -13.89 4.84 -7.05
N VAL A 128 -12.60 4.68 -6.77
CA VAL A 128 -11.98 3.40 -6.45
C VAL A 128 -11.75 3.32 -4.94
N THR A 129 -12.15 2.22 -4.31
CA THR A 129 -11.83 1.97 -2.90
C THR A 129 -11.02 0.68 -2.75
N LEU A 130 -9.81 0.78 -2.21
CA LEU A 130 -8.96 -0.36 -1.87
C LEU A 130 -9.22 -0.79 -0.43
N PHE A 131 -9.27 -2.11 -0.19
CA PHE A 131 -9.45 -2.69 1.13
C PHE A 131 -8.26 -3.59 1.47
N SER A 132 -7.56 -3.27 2.56
CA SER A 132 -6.43 -4.06 3.05
C SER A 132 -6.57 -4.38 4.53
N ARG A 133 -6.10 -5.57 4.92
CA ARG A 133 -5.95 -5.98 6.30
C ARG A 133 -4.64 -5.47 6.89
N ALA A 134 -3.55 -5.58 6.14
CA ALA A 134 -2.23 -5.23 6.62
C ALA A 134 -1.31 -4.78 5.47
N THR A 135 -0.56 -3.70 5.67
CA THR A 135 0.42 -3.20 4.70
C THR A 135 1.72 -2.85 5.40
N ASN A 136 2.84 -3.47 4.97
CA ASN A 136 4.17 -2.92 5.26
C ASN A 136 4.36 -1.71 4.36
N TRP A 137 4.29 -0.50 4.94
CA TRP A 137 4.31 0.73 4.17
C TRP A 137 5.56 0.83 3.31
N ALA A 138 6.75 0.59 3.87
CA ALA A 138 8.01 0.76 3.16
C ALA A 138 8.23 -0.22 2.01
N GLN A 139 7.68 -1.43 2.07
CA GLN A 139 7.90 -2.45 1.03
C GLN A 139 6.76 -2.57 0.02
N ILE A 140 5.53 -2.48 0.49
CA ILE A 140 4.34 -2.81 -0.30
C ILE A 140 3.34 -1.65 -0.37
N GLY A 141 3.51 -0.57 0.40
CA GLY A 141 2.62 0.59 0.32
C GLY A 141 2.57 1.21 -1.08
N ALA A 142 3.74 1.41 -1.70
CA ALA A 142 3.85 1.88 -3.08
C ALA A 142 3.25 0.88 -4.09
N LEU A 143 3.44 -0.43 -3.88
CA LEU A 143 2.84 -1.47 -4.74
C LEU A 143 1.32 -1.44 -4.70
N ASP A 144 0.73 -1.35 -3.51
CA ASP A 144 -0.72 -1.34 -3.31
C ASP A 144 -1.35 -0.10 -3.97
N LEU A 145 -0.70 1.07 -3.86
CA LEU A 145 -1.10 2.30 -4.53
C LEU A 145 -0.94 2.20 -6.05
N GLY A 146 0.16 1.62 -6.52
CA GLY A 146 0.38 1.35 -7.95
C GLY A 146 -0.68 0.40 -8.51
N LEU A 147 -1.09 -0.62 -7.75
CA LEU A 147 -2.18 -1.54 -8.11
C LEU A 147 -3.50 -0.79 -8.25
N ALA A 148 -3.84 0.06 -7.28
CA ALA A 148 -5.03 0.89 -7.36
C ALA A 148 -5.02 1.84 -8.58
N GLY A 149 -3.88 2.49 -8.83
CA GLY A 149 -3.68 3.36 -10.00
C GLY A 149 -3.81 2.59 -11.33
N SER A 150 -3.34 1.34 -11.39
CA SER A 150 -3.49 0.46 -12.54
C SER A 150 -4.95 0.03 -12.77
N PHE A 151 -5.67 -0.32 -11.70
CA PHE A 151 -7.11 -0.59 -11.79
C PHE A 151 -7.87 0.63 -12.29
N ALA A 152 -7.62 1.81 -11.73
CA ALA A 152 -8.25 3.05 -12.16
C ALA A 152 -7.96 3.36 -13.64
N TRP A 153 -6.73 3.13 -14.10
CA TRP A 153 -6.36 3.27 -15.51
C TRP A 153 -7.19 2.38 -16.42
N HIS A 154 -7.25 1.08 -16.11
CA HIS A 154 -8.00 0.13 -16.91
C HIS A 154 -9.51 0.35 -16.84
N ILE A 155 -10.04 0.82 -15.71
CA ILE A 155 -11.44 1.21 -15.59
C ILE A 155 -11.72 2.40 -16.50
N ALA A 156 -10.91 3.45 -16.44
CA ALA A 156 -11.07 4.63 -17.29
C ALA A 156 -11.02 4.27 -18.78
N ASP A 157 -10.03 3.48 -19.18
CA ASP A 157 -9.88 2.96 -20.55
C ASP A 157 -11.10 2.15 -21.00
N TYR A 158 -11.57 1.22 -20.14
CA TYR A 158 -12.72 0.38 -20.46
C TYR A 158 -14.04 1.17 -20.57
N MET A 159 -14.22 2.19 -19.72
CA MET A 159 -15.41 3.05 -19.72
C MET A 159 -15.40 4.01 -20.91
N GLY A 160 -14.23 4.53 -21.28
CA GLY A 160 -14.00 5.38 -22.46
C GLY A 160 -14.54 6.81 -22.35
N ASN A 161 -15.18 7.16 -21.23
CA ASN A 161 -15.81 8.46 -21.01
C ASN A 161 -15.38 9.16 -19.71
N ILE A 162 -14.38 8.62 -19.02
CA ILE A 162 -13.79 9.19 -17.81
C ILE A 162 -12.27 9.02 -17.87
N THR A 163 -11.55 9.84 -17.12
CA THR A 163 -10.09 9.79 -16.96
C THR A 163 -9.72 9.42 -15.53
N ARG A 164 -8.45 9.06 -15.29
CA ARG A 164 -7.94 8.76 -13.93
C ARG A 164 -8.01 9.97 -12.98
N ASP A 165 -7.95 11.17 -13.55
CA ASP A 165 -8.00 12.45 -12.83
C ASP A 165 -9.41 12.70 -12.26
N GLU A 166 -10.42 12.05 -12.83
CA GLU A 166 -11.82 12.15 -12.40
C GLU A 166 -12.22 11.04 -11.42
N ILE A 167 -11.35 10.04 -11.19
CA ILE A 167 -11.61 8.93 -10.28
C ILE A 167 -11.01 9.23 -8.91
N GLU A 168 -11.87 9.46 -7.93
CA GLU A 168 -11.46 9.59 -6.53
C GLU A 168 -10.90 8.27 -5.99
N PHE A 169 -10.04 8.35 -4.98
CA PHE A 169 -9.50 7.18 -4.31
C PHE A 169 -9.79 7.19 -2.82
N ALA A 170 -10.08 6.00 -2.29
CA ALA A 170 -9.99 5.71 -0.87
C ALA A 170 -9.25 4.39 -0.63
N TRP A 171 -8.52 4.32 0.47
CA TRP A 171 -7.93 3.10 0.96
C TRP A 171 -8.29 2.92 2.41
N LEU A 172 -9.04 1.86 2.70
CA LEU A 172 -9.35 1.43 4.05
C LEU A 172 -8.35 0.35 4.43
N ASN A 173 -7.47 0.66 5.37
CA ASN A 173 -6.41 -0.24 5.79
C ASN A 173 -6.50 -0.52 7.30
N SER A 174 -6.72 -1.78 7.65
CA SER A 174 -6.90 -2.16 9.06
C SER A 174 -5.61 -2.04 9.86
N ASN A 175 -4.45 -2.27 9.23
CA ASN A 175 -3.15 -2.20 9.88
C ASN A 175 -2.09 -1.70 8.89
N THR A 176 -1.45 -0.58 9.20
CA THR A 176 -0.25 -0.15 8.48
C THR A 176 0.92 -0.26 9.43
N TYR A 177 2.00 -0.84 8.95
CA TYR A 177 3.20 -0.97 9.74
C TYR A 177 4.45 -0.61 8.96
N LEU A 178 5.45 -0.16 9.68
CA LEU A 178 6.75 0.19 9.17
C LEU A 178 7.76 -0.66 9.94
N MET A 179 8.71 -1.32 9.26
CA MET A 179 9.82 -2.00 9.95
C MET A 179 11.14 -1.30 9.63
N ALA A 180 12.00 -1.15 10.63
CA ALA A 180 13.26 -0.42 10.55
C ALA A 180 14.17 -0.89 9.40
N ILE A 181 14.30 -2.19 9.20
CA ILE A 181 15.13 -2.71 8.09
C ILE A 181 14.51 -2.40 6.72
N THR A 182 13.18 -2.30 6.66
CA THR A 182 12.47 -2.13 5.40
C THR A 182 12.37 -0.68 4.94
N THR A 183 12.65 0.29 5.82
CA THR A 183 12.70 1.72 5.48
C THR A 183 13.99 2.13 4.78
N LEU A 184 15.09 1.37 4.98
CA LEU A 184 16.41 1.73 4.46
C LEU A 184 16.43 2.00 2.94
N PRO A 185 15.82 1.19 2.05
CA PRO A 185 15.83 1.47 0.61
C PRO A 185 15.26 2.84 0.26
N PHE A 186 14.14 3.21 0.91
CA PHE A 186 13.50 4.51 0.70
C PHE A 186 14.36 5.66 1.25
N LEU A 187 14.92 5.52 2.45
CA LEU A 187 15.81 6.54 3.03
C LEU A 187 17.02 6.80 2.13
N VAL A 188 17.61 5.74 1.56
CA VAL A 188 18.71 5.83 0.60
C VAL A 188 18.25 6.56 -0.68
N SER A 189 17.13 6.16 -1.27
CA SER A 189 16.67 6.72 -2.55
C SER A 189 16.26 8.20 -2.46
N HIS A 190 15.97 8.70 -1.26
CA HIS A 190 15.56 10.10 -1.03
C HIS A 190 16.68 10.96 -0.41
N GLY A 191 17.91 10.43 -0.29
CA GLY A 191 19.03 11.17 0.30
C GLY A 191 18.89 11.42 1.81
N ARG A 192 17.98 10.72 2.48
CA ARG A 192 17.67 10.83 3.91
C ARG A 192 18.46 9.85 4.78
N LEU A 193 19.43 9.14 4.20
CA LEU A 193 20.20 8.11 4.93
C LEU A 193 20.96 8.69 6.14
N LEU A 194 21.46 9.93 6.03
CA LEU A 194 22.22 10.58 7.09
C LEU A 194 21.36 10.97 8.30
N GLU A 195 20.04 11.05 8.17
CA GLU A 195 19.13 11.29 9.30
C GLU A 195 19.15 10.15 10.33
N VAL A 196 19.61 8.96 9.93
CA VAL A 196 19.89 7.84 10.86
C VAL A 196 21.03 8.18 11.82
N LEU A 197 21.93 9.10 11.46
CA LEU A 197 23.06 9.52 12.28
C LEU A 197 22.71 10.68 13.23
N ASP A 198 21.75 11.53 12.84
CA ASP A 198 21.41 12.77 13.55
C ASP A 198 20.25 12.61 14.55
N GLY A 199 19.53 11.50 14.52
CA GLY A 199 18.61 11.11 15.59
C GLY A 199 19.39 10.56 16.78
N ASP A 200 19.15 11.08 17.99
CA ASP A 200 19.71 10.55 19.24
C ASP A 200 19.41 9.05 19.39
N PHE A 201 20.30 8.21 18.87
CA PHE A 201 20.37 6.78 19.10
C PHE A 201 21.61 6.54 19.94
N PRO A 202 21.55 6.63 21.27
CA PRO A 202 22.72 6.38 22.09
C PRO A 202 23.19 4.96 21.85
N ILE A 203 24.28 4.82 21.09
CA ILE A 203 25.12 3.64 21.11
C ILE A 203 25.92 3.75 22.41
N SER A 204 25.29 3.50 23.56
CA SER A 204 26.08 3.01 24.67
C SER A 204 26.44 1.56 24.32
N ARG A 205 27.65 1.37 23.80
CA ARG A 205 28.36 0.13 24.05
C ARG A 205 28.60 0.08 25.56
N ASP A 206 27.60 -0.36 26.33
CA ASP A 206 27.89 -0.91 27.64
C ASP A 206 28.48 -2.31 27.39
N THR A 207 29.73 -2.34 26.96
CA THR A 207 30.56 -3.54 27.11
C THR A 207 30.86 -3.66 28.60
N ARG A 208 29.86 -4.12 29.37
CA ARG A 208 30.11 -4.85 30.59
C ARG A 208 30.73 -6.19 30.22
N THR A 209 32.05 -6.21 30.14
CA THR A 209 32.86 -7.39 30.46
C THR A 209 34.21 -6.90 30.96
N SER A 210 34.37 -6.98 32.29
CA SER A 210 35.59 -7.23 33.07
C SER A 210 36.89 -6.55 32.67
#